data_AF-A0A4Q2YU17-F1
#
_entry.id   AF-A0A4Q2YU17-F1
#
_cell.length_a   1.000
_cell.length_b   1.000
_cell.length_c   1.000
_cell.angle_alpha   90.00
_cell.angle_beta   90.00
_cell.angle_gamma   90.00
#
_symmetry.space_group_name_H-M   'P 1'
#
loop_
_entity.id
_entity.type
_entity.pdbx_description
1 polymer ?
#
loop_
_entity_poly.entity_id
_entity_poly.type
_entity_poly.pdbx_seq_one_letter_code
_entity_poly.pdbx_strand_id
1 'polypeptide(L)' 'QLRKIEAVRKMIDKTGRDIRLEVDGGIDAGTAPLAISAGADVLVAGTATFKGGPDAYADNIRRLRGA' A
#
# COMPACT_ATOMS: atom_id res chain seq x y z
N GLN A 1 -7.15 -4.70 -9.32
CA GLN A 1 -5.91 -5.22 -8.72
C GLN A 1 -6.16 -5.86 -7.34
N LEU A 2 -7.09 -5.33 -6.54
CA LEU A 2 -7.43 -5.84 -5.20
C LEU A 2 -7.65 -7.37 -5.12
N ARG A 3 -8.48 -7.95 -6.00
CA ARG A 3 -8.68 -9.41 -6.06
C ARG A 3 -7.39 -10.23 -6.21
N LYS A 4 -6.37 -9.69 -6.89
CA LYS A 4 -5.06 -10.35 -7.03
C LYS A 4 -4.27 -10.28 -5.73
N ILE A 5 -4.30 -9.13 -5.05
CA ILE A 5 -3.68 -8.97 -3.71
C ILE A 5 -4.32 -9.96 -2.73
N GLU A 6 -5.65 -10.04 -2.70
CA GLU A 6 -6.38 -11.00 -1.84
C GLU A 6 -6.01 -12.46 -2.13
N ALA A 7 -5.88 -12.82 -3.42
CA ALA A 7 -5.49 -14.16 -3.82
C ALA A 7 -4.06 -14.50 -3.37
N VAL A 8 -3.12 -13.56 -3.54
CA VAL A 8 -1.73 -13.73 -3.09
C VAL A 8 -1.64 -13.79 -1.57
N ARG A 9 -2.36 -12.93 -0.85
CA ARG A 9 -2.43 -12.96 0.62
C ARG A 9 -2.89 -14.33 1.11
N LYS A 10 -3.98 -14.86 0.56
CA LYS A 10 -4.47 -16.22 0.85
C LYS A 10 -3.44 -17.31 0.54
N MET A 11 -2.65 -17.15 -0.52
CA MET A 11 -1.57 -18.10 -0.84
C MET A 11 -0.46 -18.05 0.21
N ILE A 12 -0.05 -16.85 0.62
CA ILE A 12 0.97 -16.67 1.65
C ILE A 12 0.50 -17.29 2.98
N ASP A 13 -0.73 -16.98 3.41
CA ASP A 13 -1.26 -17.45 4.69
C ASP A 13 -1.26 -18.99 4.77
N LYS A 14 -1.55 -19.67 3.65
CA LYS A 14 -1.49 -21.13 3.54
C LYS A 14 -0.09 -21.71 3.73
N THR A 15 0.97 -20.93 3.51
CA THR A 15 2.34 -21.40 3.70
C THR A 15 2.75 -21.48 5.17
N GLY A 16 2.04 -20.78 6.07
CA GLY A 16 2.41 -20.65 7.48
C GLY A 16 3.72 -19.88 7.71
N ARG A 17 4.26 -19.20 6.67
CA ARG A 17 5.50 -18.42 6.75
C ARG A 17 5.19 -16.95 6.95
N ASP A 18 6.10 -16.26 7.63
CA ASP A 18 6.10 -14.80 7.71
C ASP A 18 6.62 -14.20 6.40
N ILE A 19 5.71 -13.81 5.52
CA ILE A 19 6.01 -13.15 4.25
C ILE A 19 5.15 -11.89 4.16
N ARG A 20 5.85 -10.76 4.00
CA ARG A 20 5.23 -9.46 3.73
C ARG A 20 4.88 -9.32 2.24
N LEU A 21 3.68 -8.85 1.95
CA LEU A 21 3.19 -8.57 0.62
C LEU A 21 3.33 -7.07 0.30
N GLU A 22 4.20 -6.73 -0.65
CA GLU A 22 4.37 -5.37 -1.16
C GLU A 22 3.48 -5.10 -2.38
N VAL A 23 2.90 -3.91 -2.45
CA VAL A 23 2.19 -3.40 -3.62
C VAL A 23 2.87 -2.12 -4.11
N ASP A 24 3.37 -2.19 -5.34
CA ASP A 24 3.98 -1.06 -6.06
C ASP A 24 3.14 -0.68 -7.28
N GLY A 25 2.92 0.62 -7.43
CA GLY A 25 2.14 1.22 -8.52
C GLY A 25 0.71 1.59 -8.13
N GLY A 26 0.35 2.86 -8.39
CA GLY A 26 -1.01 3.35 -8.19
C GLY A 26 -1.44 3.54 -6.74
N ILE A 27 -0.50 3.64 -5.79
CA ILE A 27 -0.78 3.94 -4.38
C ILE A 27 -0.93 5.45 -4.17
N ASP A 28 -2.08 5.86 -3.66
CA ASP A 28 -2.41 7.20 -3.18
C ASP A 28 -3.30 7.12 -1.93
N ALA A 29 -3.78 8.27 -1.42
CA ALA A 29 -4.60 8.33 -0.22
C ALA A 29 -5.96 7.59 -0.34
N GLY A 30 -6.47 7.40 -1.57
CA GLY A 30 -7.70 6.65 -1.83
C GLY A 30 -7.46 5.15 -2.01
N THR A 31 -6.33 4.76 -2.60
CA THR A 31 -6.04 3.35 -2.90
C THR A 31 -5.26 2.64 -1.78
N ALA A 32 -4.50 3.36 -0.95
CA ALA A 32 -3.74 2.77 0.15
C ALA A 32 -4.63 1.96 1.14
N PRO A 33 -5.76 2.49 1.65
CA PRO A 33 -6.62 1.72 2.56
C PRO A 33 -7.21 0.47 1.90
N LEU A 34 -7.49 0.54 0.59
CA LEU A 34 -8.03 -0.59 -0.18
C LEU A 34 -6.98 -1.69 -0.35
N ALA A 35 -5.73 -1.33 -0.63
CA ALA A 35 -4.62 -2.27 -0.76
C ALA A 35 -4.31 -2.98 0.57
N ILE A 36 -4.31 -2.24 1.68
CA ILE A 36 -4.16 -2.78 3.03
C ILE A 36 -5.29 -3.76 3.35
N SER A 37 -6.54 -3.35 3.10
CA SER A 37 -7.71 -4.21 3.33
C SER A 37 -7.69 -5.49 2.47
N ALA A 38 -7.09 -5.43 1.29
CA ALA A 38 -6.89 -6.58 0.41
C ALA A 38 -5.73 -7.51 0.86
N GLY A 39 -4.92 -7.09 1.84
CA GLY A 39 -3.86 -7.89 2.43
C GLY A 39 -2.42 -7.43 2.14
N ALA A 40 -2.21 -6.20 1.66
CA ALA A 40 -0.88 -5.64 1.52
C ALA A 40 -0.29 -5.24 2.87
N ASP A 41 0.97 -5.57 3.10
CA ASP A 41 1.74 -5.21 4.30
C ASP A 41 2.63 -3.99 4.06
N VAL A 42 3.10 -3.81 2.82
CA VAL A 42 4.00 -2.75 2.41
C VAL A 42 3.44 -2.07 1.17
N LEU A 43 3.49 -0.73 1.15
CA LEU A 43 2.99 0.08 0.04
C LEU A 43 4.12 0.95 -0.52
N VAL A 44 4.29 0.95 -1.83
CA VAL A 44 5.20 1.86 -2.52
C VAL A 44 4.40 2.98 -3.18
N ALA A 45 4.59 4.20 -2.69
CA ALA A 45 3.91 5.39 -3.17
C ALA A 45 4.93 6.42 -3.67
N GLY A 46 5.15 6.46 -5.00
CA GLY A 46 6.04 7.45 -5.63
C GLY A 46 5.37 8.81 -5.79
N THR A 47 4.60 8.97 -6.87
CA THR A 47 3.94 10.24 -7.23
C THR A 47 3.13 10.85 -6.09
N ALA A 48 2.39 10.03 -5.34
CA ALA A 48 1.59 10.52 -4.21
C ALA A 48 2.44 11.11 -3.08
N THR A 49 3.64 10.58 -2.83
CA THR A 49 4.55 11.09 -1.80
C THR A 49 5.19 12.41 -2.23
N PHE A 50 5.68 12.48 -3.48
CA PHE A 50 6.51 13.60 -3.95
C PHE A 50 5.72 14.78 -4.54
N LYS A 51 4.40 14.65 -4.71
CA LYS A 51 3.56 15.71 -5.28
C LYS A 51 3.61 16.99 -4.44
N GLY A 52 3.91 18.11 -5.10
CA GLY A 52 3.96 19.43 -4.44
C GLY A 52 5.32 19.81 -3.86
N GLY A 53 6.35 18.96 -3.99
CA GLY A 53 7.71 19.26 -3.54
C GLY A 53 7.95 19.01 -2.04
N PRO A 54 9.18 19.25 -1.55
CA PRO A 54 9.63 18.84 -0.21
C PRO A 54 8.73 19.25 0.95
N ASP A 55 8.17 20.45 0.90
CA ASP A 55 7.29 20.98 1.94
C ASP A 55 5.97 20.19 2.07
N ALA A 56 5.56 19.48 1.02
CA ALA A 56 4.34 18.67 1.01
C ALA A 56 4.56 17.21 1.44
N TYR A 57 5.81 16.73 1.55
CA TYR A 57 6.09 15.30 1.75
C TYR A 57 5.50 14.78 3.07
N ALA A 58 5.65 15.53 4.15
CA ALA A 58 5.16 15.12 5.47
C ALA A 58 3.63 14.93 5.46
N ASP A 59 2.89 15.88 4.87
CA ASP A 59 1.44 15.82 4.77
C ASP A 59 0.97 14.71 3.83
N ASN A 60 1.65 14.51 2.70
CA ASN A 60 1.35 13.43 1.77
C ASN A 60 1.53 12.06 2.45
N ILE A 61 2.65 11.85 3.15
CA ILE A 61 2.92 10.61 3.89
C ILE A 61 1.89 10.41 5.00
N ARG A 62 1.48 11.47 5.72
CA ARG A 62 0.43 11.38 6.75
C ARG A 62 -0.89 10.90 6.16
N ARG A 63 -1.29 11.45 5.00
CA ARG A 63 -2.51 11.02 4.29
C ARG A 63 -2.45 9.56 3.85
N LEU A 64 -1.29 9.10 3.36
CA LEU A 64 -1.10 7.69 2.97
C LEU A 64 -1.22 6.71 4.15
N ARG A 65 -0.88 7.15 5.36
CA ARG A 65 -1.00 6.35 6.59
C ARG A 65 -2.41 6.31 7.18
N GLY A 66 -3.37 7.05 6.61
CA GLY A 66 -4.77 6.98 6.99
C GLY A 66 -5.25 7.95 8.08
N ALA A 67 -4.46 8.99 8.41
CA ALA A 67 -4.77 10.10 9.32
C ALA A 67 -5.54 9.75 10.62
#